data_AF-A0A561VA20-F1
#
_entry.id   AF-A0A561VA20-F1
#
_cell.length_a   1.000
_cell.length_b   1.000
_cell.length_c   1.000
_cell.angle_alpha   90.00
_cell.angle_beta   90.00
_cell.angle_gamma   90.00
#
_symmetry.space_group_name_H-M   'P 1'
#
loop_
_entity.id
_entity.type
_entity.pdbx_description
1 polymer ?
#
loop_
_entity_poly.entity_id
_entity_poly.type
_entity_poly.pdbx_seq_one_letter_code
_entity_poly.pdbx_strand_id
1 'polypeptide(L)'
;MNNVIDSLPPELQGVFIAVLREYDSGLLKSLRTSSEPSQDEREAVEEILSDAFSEHRDADGEPTDRGRLIDDALGKFLLRWPVEG
;
A
#
# COMPACT_ATOMS: atom_id res chain seq x y z
N MET A 1 17.99 -0.42 -8.69
CA MET A 1 17.01 -1.51 -8.83
C MET A 1 15.69 -0.93 -8.38
N ASN A 2 14.80 -0.64 -9.32
CA ASN A 2 13.54 0.05 -9.07
C ASN A 2 12.47 -1.02 -8.79
N ASN A 3 12.25 -1.32 -7.51
CA ASN A 3 11.23 -2.29 -7.09
C ASN A 3 9.86 -1.63 -6.98
N VAL A 4 8.83 -2.40 -6.60
CA VAL A 4 7.47 -1.90 -6.41
C VAL A 4 7.43 -0.72 -5.42
N ILE A 5 8.18 -0.83 -4.32
CA ILE A 5 8.22 0.21 -3.28
C ILE A 5 8.90 1.48 -3.80
N ASP A 6 10.03 1.34 -4.49
CA ASP A 6 10.80 2.45 -5.06
C ASP A 6 10.02 3.21 -6.15
N SER A 7 9.06 2.53 -6.79
CA SER A 7 8.17 3.12 -7.80
C SER A 7 7.08 4.01 -7.21
N LEU A 8 6.85 3.96 -5.89
CA LEU A 8 5.91 4.85 -5.20
C LEU A 8 6.59 6.20 -4.88
N PRO A 9 5.81 7.30 -4.77
CA PRO A 9 6.32 8.58 -4.29
C PRO A 9 7.05 8.43 -2.95
N PRO A 10 8.21 9.09 -2.75
CA PRO A 10 9.05 8.90 -1.56
C PRO A 10 8.33 9.23 -0.25
N GLU A 11 7.37 10.16 -0.28
CA GLU A 11 6.52 10.49 0.87
C GLU A 11 5.58 9.36 1.29
N LEU A 12 5.18 8.48 0.37
CA LEU A 12 4.26 7.38 0.61
C LEU A 12 4.98 6.06 0.91
N GLN A 13 6.24 5.92 0.49
CA GLN A 13 7.03 4.71 0.73
C GLN A 13 7.09 4.36 2.22
N GLY A 14 7.23 5.36 3.09
CA GLY A 14 7.30 5.17 4.54
C GLY A 14 6.04 4.52 5.11
N VAL A 15 4.86 5.06 4.77
CA VAL A 15 3.58 4.53 5.24
C VAL A 15 3.28 3.15 4.63
N PHE A 16 3.57 2.97 3.34
CA PHE A 16 3.35 1.71 2.63
C PHE A 16 4.20 0.58 3.23
N ILE A 17 5.48 0.83 3.49
CA ILE A 17 6.37 -0.12 4.18
C ILE A 17 5.89 -0.41 5.59
N ALA A 18 5.45 0.61 6.34
CA ALA A 18 5.01 0.46 7.71
C ALA A 18 3.78 -0.45 7.82
N VAL A 19 2.76 -0.19 6.99
CA VAL A 19 1.55 -1.01 6.92
C VAL A 19 1.90 -2.44 6.50
N LEU A 20 2.57 -2.64 5.37
CA LEU A 20 2.89 -4.00 4.94
C LEU A 20 3.76 -4.76 5.95
N ARG A 21 4.67 -4.09 6.66
CA ARG A 21 5.47 -4.75 7.71
C ARG A 21 4.61 -5.23 8.88
N GLU A 22 3.53 -4.51 9.20
CA GLU A 22 2.62 -4.80 10.31
C GLU A 22 1.67 -5.95 9.97
N TYR A 23 1.11 -5.96 8.76
CA TYR A 23 0.11 -6.94 8.34
C TYR A 23 0.71 -8.15 7.62
N ASP A 24 1.65 -7.94 6.68
CA ASP A 24 2.28 -9.03 5.91
C ASP A 24 3.74 -8.72 5.50
N SER A 25 4.66 -9.05 6.42
CA SER A 25 6.09 -8.89 6.18
C SER A 25 6.65 -9.76 5.04
N GLY A 26 5.94 -10.83 4.65
CA GLY A 26 6.29 -11.70 3.53
C GLY A 26 6.05 -10.99 2.19
N LEU A 27 4.87 -10.38 2.05
CA LEU A 27 4.48 -9.55 0.92
C LEU A 27 5.43 -8.37 0.75
N LEU A 28 5.75 -7.65 1.84
CA LEU A 28 6.75 -6.58 1.79
C LEU A 28 8.09 -7.06 1.22
N LYS A 29 8.56 -8.25 1.62
CA LYS A 29 9.81 -8.81 1.13
C LYS A 29 9.71 -9.12 -0.37
N SER A 30 8.59 -9.70 -0.80
CA SER A 30 8.35 -10.03 -2.20
C SER A 30 8.34 -8.78 -3.10
N LEU A 31 7.58 -7.75 -2.71
CA LEU A 31 7.47 -6.47 -3.42
C LEU A 31 8.80 -5.70 -3.49
N ARG A 32 9.70 -5.90 -2.53
CA ARG A 32 11.07 -5.34 -2.57
C ARG A 32 12.00 -6.02 -3.56
N THR A 33 11.67 -7.25 -3.96
CA THR A 33 12.47 -8.05 -4.90
C THR A 33 11.93 -8.02 -6.33
N SER A 34 10.68 -7.62 -6.52
CA SER A 34 10.07 -7.48 -7.85
C SER A 34 10.00 -6.03 -8.31
N SER A 35 10.03 -5.82 -9.63
CA SER A 35 9.79 -4.50 -10.25
C SER A 35 8.30 -4.21 -10.45
N GLU A 36 7.46 -5.25 -10.40
CA GLU A 36 6.02 -5.21 -10.59
C GLU A 36 5.35 -6.24 -9.66
N PRO A 37 4.23 -5.91 -8.99
CA PRO A 37 3.48 -6.89 -8.21
C PRO A 37 2.77 -7.88 -9.13
N SER A 38 2.72 -9.14 -8.71
CA SER A 38 1.83 -10.16 -9.28
C SER A 38 0.37 -9.81 -8.99
N GLN A 39 -0.59 -10.44 -9.68
CA GLN A 39 -2.02 -10.21 -9.44
C GLN A 39 -2.42 -10.50 -7.98
N ASP A 40 -1.97 -11.63 -7.42
CA ASP A 40 -2.21 -11.98 -6.02
C ASP A 40 -1.58 -10.96 -5.06
N GLU A 41 -0.37 -10.48 -5.37
CA GLU A 41 0.31 -9.46 -4.54
C GLU A 41 -0.41 -8.12 -4.60
N ARG A 42 -0.96 -7.76 -5.77
CA ARG A 42 -1.75 -6.54 -5.96
C ARG A 42 -3.03 -6.58 -5.14
N GLU A 43 -3.76 -7.70 -5.21
CA GLU A 43 -4.99 -7.91 -4.43
C GLU A 43 -4.69 -7.89 -2.93
N ALA A 44 -3.62 -8.57 -2.49
CA ALA A 44 -3.20 -8.54 -1.10
C ALA A 44 -2.83 -7.14 -0.60
N VAL A 45 -2.12 -6.34 -1.42
CA VAL A 45 -1.84 -4.93 -1.09
C VAL A 45 -3.14 -4.13 -0.97
N GLU A 46 -4.08 -4.31 -1.90
CA GLU A 46 -5.36 -3.61 -1.90
C GLU A 46 -6.17 -3.93 -0.63
N GLU A 47 -6.27 -5.21 -0.27
CA GLU A 47 -6.95 -5.67 0.94
C GLU A 47 -6.30 -5.08 2.19
N ILE A 48 -4.99 -5.26 2.35
CA ILE A 48 -4.25 -4.83 3.55
C ILE A 48 -4.33 -3.31 3.75
N LEU A 49 -4.13 -2.52 2.70
CA LEU A 49 -4.17 -1.06 2.82
C LEU A 49 -5.61 -0.55 3.04
N SER A 50 -6.61 -1.20 2.46
CA SER A 50 -8.02 -0.85 2.70
C SER A 50 -8.45 -1.16 4.13
N ASP A 51 -8.01 -2.29 4.69
CA ASP A 51 -8.25 -2.66 6.08
C ASP A 51 -7.56 -1.68 7.04
N ALA A 52 -6.26 -1.42 6.82
CA ALA A 52 -5.49 -0.46 7.61
C ALA A 52 -6.08 0.97 7.54
N PHE A 53 -6.61 1.38 6.39
CA PHE A 53 -7.33 2.64 6.25
C PHE A 53 -8.59 2.69 7.11
N SER A 54 -9.35 1.60 7.16
CA SER A 54 -10.58 1.49 7.94
C SER A 54 -10.30 1.61 9.45
N GLU A 55 -9.15 1.13 9.92
CA GLU A 55 -8.72 1.26 11.32
C GLU A 55 -8.21 2.66 11.69
N HIS A 56 -7.87 3.50 10.69
CA HIS A 56 -7.32 4.83 10.87
C HIS A 56 -8.32 5.97 10.65
N ARG A 57 -9.57 5.77 11.11
CA ARG A 57 -10.62 6.80 11.15
C ARG A 57 -10.78 7.38 12.56
N ASP A 58 -11.00 8.69 12.63
CA ASP A 58 -11.31 9.38 13.89
C ASP A 58 -12.75 9.10 14.34
N ALA A 59 -13.15 9.62 15.51
CA ALA A 59 -14.48 9.45 16.08
C ALA A 59 -15.61 10.00 15.19
N ASP A 60 -15.32 10.96 14.30
CA ASP A 60 -16.28 11.47 13.31
C ASP A 60 -16.34 10.60 12.03
N GLY A 61 -15.50 9.57 11.92
CA GLY A 61 -15.38 8.73 10.73
C GLY A 61 -14.48 9.31 9.63
N GLU A 62 -13.90 10.48 9.85
CA GLU A 62 -12.90 11.08 8.96
C GLU A 62 -11.56 10.34 9.05
N PRO A 63 -10.83 10.18 7.94
CA PRO A 63 -9.50 9.60 7.98
C PRO A 63 -8.54 10.50 8.75
N THR A 64 -7.81 9.90 9.69
CA THR A 64 -6.68 10.55 10.36
C THR A 64 -5.59 10.93 9.35
N ASP A 65 -4.60 11.73 9.76
CA ASP A 65 -3.46 12.07 8.90
C ASP A 65 -2.76 10.82 8.34
N ARG A 66 -2.60 9.80 9.19
CA ARG A 66 -2.10 8.48 8.79
C ARG A 66 -3.05 7.75 7.85
N GLY A 67 -4.37 7.79 8.11
CA GLY A 67 -5.38 7.23 7.21
C GLY A 67 -5.32 7.83 5.81
N ARG A 68 -5.17 9.17 5.70
CA ARG A 68 -5.03 9.85 4.41
C ARG A 68 -3.78 9.42 3.65
N LEU A 69 -2.65 9.24 4.35
CA LEU A 69 -1.42 8.75 3.74
C LEU A 69 -1.56 7.30 3.22
N ILE A 70 -2.30 6.45 3.94
CA ILE A 70 -2.58 5.07 3.52
C ILE A 70 -3.47 5.07 2.26
N ASP A 71 -4.53 5.88 2.25
CA ASP A 71 -5.41 6.04 1.09
C ASP A 71 -4.67 6.56 -0.14
N ASP A 72 -3.82 7.58 0.01
CA ASP A 72 -3.02 8.10 -1.11
C ASP A 72 -2.02 7.03 -1.60
N ALA A 73 -1.36 6.31 -0.69
CA ALA A 73 -0.45 5.22 -1.05
C ALA A 73 -1.17 4.10 -1.84
N LEU A 74 -2.37 3.71 -1.40
CA LEU A 74 -3.21 2.74 -2.11
C LEU A 74 -3.61 3.26 -3.49
N GLY A 75 -4.11 4.51 -3.57
CA GLY A 75 -4.50 5.13 -4.82
C GLY A 75 -3.36 5.22 -5.84
N LYS A 76 -2.15 5.62 -5.41
CA LYS A 76 -0.96 5.66 -6.28
C LYS A 76 -0.52 4.28 -6.71
N PHE A 77 -0.58 3.29 -5.82
CA PHE A 77 -0.27 1.90 -6.14
C PHE A 77 -1.23 1.37 -7.22
N LEU A 78 -2.53 1.50 -7.04
CA LEU A 78 -3.54 1.02 -7.99
C LEU A 78 -3.53 1.78 -9.32
N LEU A 79 -3.21 3.09 -9.30
CA LEU A 79 -3.05 3.87 -10.53
C LEU A 79 -1.86 3.39 -11.36
N ARG A 80 -0.79 2.95 -10.69
CA ARG A 80 0.42 2.48 -11.37
C ARG A 80 0.31 1.04 -11.86
N TRP A 81 -0.38 0.19 -11.11
CA TRP A 81 -0.68 -1.19 -11.48
C TRP A 81 -2.20 -1.42 -11.50
N PRO A 82 -2.88 -0.92 -12.54
CA PRO A 82 -4.32 -1.14 -12.70
C PRO A 82 -4.61 -2.63 -12.86
N VAL A 83 -5.83 -3.05 -12.53
CA VAL A 83 -6.26 -4.40 -12.88
C VAL A 83 -6.38 -4.44 -14.41
N GLU A 84 -5.62 -5.30 -15.07
CA GLU A 84 -5.91 -5.63 -16.45
C GLU A 84 -7.23 -6.41 -16.43
N GLY A 85 -8.27 -5.80 -17.00
CA GLY A 85 -9.59 -6.41 -17.16
C GLY A 85 -9.64 -7.40 -18.31
#